data_AF-A0A0Q2S3L5-F1
#
_entry.id   AF-A0A0Q2S3L5-F1
#
_cell.length_a   1.000
_cell.length_b   1.000
_cell.length_c   1.000
_cell.angle_alpha   90.00
_cell.angle_beta   90.00
_cell.angle_gamma   90.00
#
_symmetry.space_group_name_H-M   'P 1'
#
loop_
_entity.id
_entity.type
_entity.pdbx_description
1 polymer ?
#
loop_
_entity_poly.entity_id
_entity_poly.type
_entity_poly.pdbx_seq_one_letter_code
_entity_poly.pdbx_strand_id
1 'polypeptide(L)'
;MAERVKYPISVRLPGYVVKKIDELVMKKEFRSRSDFIKFAVTVTLGQIMLEEAREVARGLTRDDIKAEVEEARRMLAKGEFDDEWPEVEKVLKEVEGEFRRLTGAGE
;
A
#
# COMPACT_ATOMS: atom_id res chain seq x y z
N MET A 1 -7.77 11.72 -19.45
CA MET A 1 -8.75 12.53 -18.69
C MET A 1 -8.19 12.72 -17.30
N ALA A 2 -8.01 13.96 -16.82
CA ALA A 2 -7.54 14.19 -15.46
C ALA A 2 -8.65 13.78 -14.48
N GLU A 3 -8.36 12.84 -13.56
CA GLU A 3 -9.28 12.49 -12.48
C GLU A 3 -9.75 13.76 -11.77
N ARG A 4 -11.07 13.95 -11.71
CA ARG A 4 -11.67 15.00 -10.89
C ARG A 4 -11.35 14.68 -9.44
N VAL A 5 -10.52 15.50 -8.81
CA VAL A 5 -10.22 15.43 -7.37
C VAL A 5 -11.56 15.45 -6.62
N LYS A 6 -11.95 14.31 -6.03
CA LYS A 6 -13.27 14.13 -5.41
C LYS A 6 -13.53 15.12 -4.27
N TYR A 7 -12.50 15.54 -3.52
CA TYR A 7 -12.61 16.52 -2.41
C TYR A 7 -11.32 17.34 -2.23
N PRO A 8 -11.37 18.68 -2.19
CA PRO A 8 -10.22 19.51 -1.83
C PRO A 8 -9.95 19.45 -0.31
N ILE A 9 -8.71 19.19 0.08
CA ILE A 9 -8.27 19.24 1.48
C ILE A 9 -7.51 20.55 1.68
N SER A 10 -7.87 21.30 2.72
CA SER A 10 -7.20 22.54 3.11
C SER A 10 -6.81 22.50 4.58
N VAL A 11 -5.57 22.88 4.88
CA VAL A 11 -5.02 22.88 6.24
C VAL A 11 -4.18 24.14 6.45
N ARG A 12 -4.14 24.64 7.68
CA ARG A 12 -3.23 25.74 8.05
C ARG A 12 -1.92 25.15 8.54
N LEU A 13 -0.83 25.54 7.88
CA LEU A 13 0.51 25.15 8.25
C LEU A 13 1.28 26.34 8.86
N PRO A 14 2.18 26.11 9.82
CA PRO A 14 3.08 27.14 10.31
C PRO A 14 3.91 27.73 9.16
N GLY A 15 4.19 29.03 9.22
CA GLY A 15 4.88 29.74 8.13
C GLY A 15 6.27 29.16 7.78
N TYR A 16 7.01 28.65 8.77
CA TYR A 16 8.31 28.01 8.53
C TYR A 16 8.19 26.71 7.71
N VAL A 17 7.10 25.95 7.90
CA VAL A 17 6.83 24.73 7.14
C VAL A 17 6.55 25.11 5.69
N VAL A 18 5.69 26.11 5.46
CA VAL A 18 5.39 26.59 4.11
C VAL A 18 6.66 27.03 3.37
N LYS A 19 7.53 27.79 4.04
CA LYS A 19 8.83 28.19 3.47
C LYS A 19 9.70 27.01 3.06
N LYS A 20 9.77 25.95 3.88
CA LYS A 20 10.53 24.74 3.55
C LYS A 20 9.94 23.99 2.36
N ILE A 21 8.62 23.90 2.27
CA ILE A 21 7.95 23.31 1.11
C ILE A 21 8.28 24.11 -0.16
N ASP A 22 8.25 25.45 -0.07
CA ASP A 22 8.62 26.31 -1.19
C ASP A 22 10.05 26.09 -1.65
N GLU A 23 11.01 25.98 -0.72
CA GLU A 23 12.41 25.67 -1.05
C GLU A 23 12.53 24.34 -1.83
N LEU A 24 11.78 23.30 -1.44
CA LEU A 24 11.80 21.98 -2.11
C LEU A 24 11.17 22.05 -3.51
N VAL A 25 10.09 22.82 -3.68
CA VAL A 25 9.47 23.05 -5.00
C VAL A 25 10.41 23.86 -5.90
N MET A 26 11.07 24.88 -5.36
CA MET A 26 12.04 25.70 -6.11
C MET A 26 13.25 24.89 -6.58
N LYS A 27 13.69 23.91 -5.80
CA LYS A 27 14.75 22.95 -6.18
C LYS A 27 14.34 21.95 -7.26
N LYS A 28 13.09 22.02 -7.75
CA LYS A 28 12.47 21.08 -8.70
C LYS A 28 12.41 19.64 -8.18
N GLU A 29 12.52 19.44 -6.87
CA GLU A 29 12.29 18.13 -6.24
C GLU A 29 10.80 17.76 -6.29
N PHE A 30 9.91 18.76 -6.35
CA PHE A 30 8.47 18.59 -6.45
C PHE A 30 7.86 19.59 -7.43
N ARG A 31 6.78 19.19 -8.11
CA ARG A 31 6.12 20.03 -9.13
C ARG A 31 5.27 21.14 -8.54
N SER A 32 4.80 20.98 -7.31
CA SER A 32 3.98 21.95 -6.57
C SER A 32 3.98 21.64 -5.08
N ARG A 33 3.48 22.57 -4.26
CA ARG A 33 3.22 22.31 -2.82
C ARG A 33 2.29 21.11 -2.64
N SER A 34 1.24 21.00 -3.45
CA SER A 34 0.29 19.90 -3.38
C SER A 34 0.92 18.55 -3.70
N ASP A 35 1.88 18.53 -4.63
CA ASP A 35 2.64 17.33 -5.00
C ASP A 35 3.49 16.84 -3.82
N PHE A 36 4.22 17.77 -3.18
CA PHE A 36 4.96 17.49 -1.95
C PHE A 36 4.06 16.98 -0.82
N ILE A 37 2.93 17.65 -0.57
CA ILE A 37 2.03 17.26 0.52
C ILE A 37 1.43 15.87 0.27
N LYS A 38 1.03 15.55 -0.97
CA LYS A 38 0.56 14.20 -1.32
C LYS A 38 1.64 13.16 -1.04
N PHE A 39 2.86 13.40 -1.53
CA PHE A 39 3.98 12.50 -1.29
C PHE A 39 4.24 12.28 0.21
N ALA A 40 4.33 13.35 1.00
CA ALA A 40 4.59 13.27 2.42
C ALA A 40 3.49 12.51 3.18
N VAL A 41 2.22 12.76 2.84
CA VAL A 41 1.07 12.05 3.44
C VAL A 41 1.11 10.57 3.09
N THR A 42 1.35 10.21 1.82
CA THR A 42 1.44 8.80 1.39
C THR A 42 2.58 8.07 2.11
N VAL A 43 3.76 8.69 2.20
CA VAL A 43 4.92 8.09 2.89
C VAL A 43 4.62 7.88 4.38
N THR A 44 4.07 8.90 5.04
CA THR A 44 3.74 8.83 6.48
C THR A 44 2.68 7.76 6.74
N LEU A 45 1.66 7.66 5.88
CA LEU A 45 0.64 6.63 5.99
C LEU A 45 1.24 5.23 5.86
N GLY A 46 2.11 5.01 4.87
CA GLY A 46 2.80 3.74 4.69
C GLY A 46 3.69 3.37 5.90
N GLN A 47 4.33 4.36 6.53
CA GLN A 47 5.12 4.13 7.75
C GLN A 47 4.25 3.73 8.94
N ILE A 48 3.13 4.42 9.15
CA ILE A 48 2.16 4.09 10.23
C ILE A 48 1.64 2.67 10.02
N MET A 49 1.19 2.33 8.81
CA MET A 49 0.70 0.98 8.50
C MET A 49 1.76 -0.09 8.72
N LEU A 50 3.03 0.19 8.39
CA LEU A 50 4.12 -0.76 8.61
C LEU A 50 4.42 -0.95 10.11
N GLU A 51 4.34 0.12 10.90
CA GLU A 51 4.49 0.05 12.36
C GLU A 51 3.34 -0.74 13.00
N GLU A 52 2.10 -0.46 12.62
CA GLU A 52 0.93 -1.22 13.06
C GLU A 52 1.04 -2.70 12.69
N ALA A 53 1.42 -3.01 11.44
CA ALA A 53 1.64 -4.39 10.99
C ALA A 53 2.75 -5.09 11.79
N ARG A 54 3.82 -4.37 12.18
CA ARG A 54 4.89 -4.91 13.03
C ARG A 54 4.42 -5.16 14.46
N GLU A 55 3.57 -4.30 15.01
CA GLU A 55 2.99 -4.51 16.33
C GLU A 55 2.05 -5.73 16.34
N VAL A 56 1.19 -5.85 15.32
CA VAL A 56 0.35 -7.03 15.12
C VAL A 56 1.21 -8.29 14.98
N ALA A 57 2.25 -8.25 14.14
CA ALA A 57 3.16 -9.38 13.92
C ALA A 57 3.92 -9.82 15.19
N ARG A 58 4.18 -8.90 16.14
CA ARG A 58 4.79 -9.24 17.44
C ARG A 58 3.84 -10.01 18.36
N GLY A 59 2.53 -9.85 18.17
CA GLY A 59 1.49 -10.55 18.93
C GLY A 59 1.07 -11.90 18.34
N LEU A 60 1.39 -12.17 17.07
CA LEU A 60 0.98 -13.39 16.39
C LEU A 60 1.84 -14.59 16.81
N THR A 61 1.17 -15.63 17.29
CA THR A 61 1.78 -16.94 17.51
C THR A 61 1.79 -17.76 16.21
N ARG A 62 2.56 -18.86 16.18
CA ARG A 62 2.57 -19.78 15.02
C ARG A 62 1.19 -20.35 14.70
N ASP A 63 0.32 -20.48 15.69
CA ASP A 63 -1.01 -21.03 15.50
C ASP A 63 -1.97 -19.98 14.91
N ASP A 64 -1.79 -18.70 15.25
CA ASP A 64 -2.52 -17.59 14.63
C ASP A 64 -2.18 -17.45 13.14
N ILE A 65 -0.88 -17.52 12.81
CA ILE A 65 -0.42 -17.49 11.41
C ILE A 65 -0.97 -18.68 10.61
N LYS A 66 -1.03 -19.88 11.21
CA LYS A 66 -1.62 -21.06 10.55
C LYS A 66 -3.13 -20.91 10.32
N ALA A 67 -3.85 -20.35 11.29
CA ALA A 67 -5.28 -20.12 11.17
C ALA A 67 -5.58 -19.12 10.05
N GLU A 68 -4.83 -18.02 10.00
CA GLU A 68 -4.96 -16.97 8.98
C GLU A 68 -4.61 -17.48 7.58
N VAL A 69 -3.57 -18.30 7.43
CA VAL A 69 -3.21 -18.93 6.15
C VAL A 69 -4.29 -19.90 5.68
N GLU A 70 -4.87 -20.69 6.58
CA GLU A 70 -5.97 -21.60 6.23
C GLU A 70 -7.26 -20.84 5.88
N GLU A 71 -7.53 -19.71 6.52
CA GLU A 71 -8.65 -18.84 6.19
C GLU A 71 -8.46 -18.16 4.83
N ALA A 72 -7.28 -17.58 4.56
CA ALA A 72 -6.94 -17.01 3.27
C ALA A 72 -7.03 -18.05 2.14
N ARG A 73 -6.60 -19.30 2.37
CA ARG A 73 -6.79 -20.42 1.42
C ARG A 73 -8.24 -20.75 1.17
N ARG A 74 -9.10 -20.71 2.21
CA ARG A 74 -10.55 -20.92 2.04
C ARG A 74 -11.19 -19.77 1.26
N MET A 75 -10.80 -18.53 1.51
CA MET A 75 -11.28 -17.37 0.75
C MET A 75 -10.86 -17.47 -0.71
N LEU A 76 -9.60 -17.82 -0.99
CA LEU A 76 -9.09 -18.11 -2.33
C LEU A 76 -9.90 -19.20 -3.04
N ALA A 77 -10.20 -20.30 -2.34
CA ALA A 77 -10.98 -21.40 -2.90
C ALA A 77 -12.46 -21.04 -3.15
N LYS A 78 -13.01 -20.09 -2.39
CA LYS A 78 -14.41 -19.64 -2.52
C LYS A 78 -14.60 -18.45 -3.45
N GLY A 79 -13.55 -17.68 -3.76
CA GLY A 79 -13.65 -16.48 -4.57
C GLY A 79 -14.37 -15.32 -3.86
N GLU A 80 -14.33 -15.27 -2.53
CA GLU A 80 -14.93 -14.19 -1.72
C GLU A 80 -13.87 -13.11 -1.45
N PHE A 81 -13.69 -12.16 -2.36
CA PHE A 81 -12.93 -10.94 -2.06
C PHE A 81 -13.73 -9.75 -2.58
N ASP A 82 -13.94 -8.73 -1.74
CA ASP A 82 -14.62 -7.51 -2.15
C ASP A 82 -13.60 -6.51 -2.73
N ASP A 83 -13.93 -6.04 -3.95
CA ASP A 83 -13.52 -4.78 -4.58
C ASP A 83 -12.07 -4.49 -5.08
N GLU A 84 -11.05 -5.34 -4.91
CA GLU A 84 -9.68 -5.08 -5.46
C GLU A 84 -9.07 -6.22 -6.33
N TRP A 85 -9.91 -7.02 -6.98
CA TRP A 85 -9.50 -8.26 -7.66
C TRP A 85 -8.57 -8.17 -8.89
N PRO A 86 -8.72 -7.25 -9.86
CA PRO A 86 -8.04 -7.41 -11.16
C PRO A 86 -6.51 -7.39 -11.05
N GLU A 87 -5.99 -6.60 -10.13
CA GLU A 87 -4.56 -6.42 -9.91
C GLU A 87 -4.00 -7.54 -9.01
N VAL A 88 -4.76 -7.93 -7.98
CA VAL A 88 -4.41 -9.03 -7.06
C VAL A 88 -4.43 -10.39 -7.77
N GLU A 89 -5.44 -10.66 -8.59
CA GLU A 89 -5.54 -11.89 -9.39
C GLU A 89 -4.35 -12.05 -10.34
N LYS A 90 -3.92 -10.95 -10.95
CA LYS A 90 -2.76 -10.94 -11.85
C LYS A 90 -1.48 -11.29 -11.09
N VAL A 91 -1.25 -10.66 -9.94
CA VAL A 91 -0.07 -10.93 -9.10
C VAL A 91 -0.09 -12.39 -8.61
N LEU A 92 -1.23 -12.91 -8.20
CA LEU A 92 -1.37 -14.30 -7.76
C LEU A 92 -1.03 -15.30 -8.88
N LYS A 93 -1.51 -15.06 -10.11
CA LYS A 93 -1.16 -15.91 -11.27
C LYS A 93 0.33 -15.84 -11.61
N GLU A 94 0.94 -14.66 -11.49
CA GLU A 94 2.39 -14.49 -11.70
C GLU A 94 3.20 -15.26 -10.66
N VAL A 95 2.83 -15.14 -9.37
CA VAL A 95 3.49 -15.85 -8.26
C VAL A 95 3.28 -17.36 -8.38
N GLU A 96 2.08 -17.83 -8.73
CA GLU A 96 1.80 -19.25 -8.92
C GLU A 96 2.60 -19.82 -10.11
N GLY A 97 2.68 -19.09 -11.22
CA GLY A 97 3.48 -19.48 -12.38
C GLY A 97 4.98 -19.48 -12.09
N GLU A 98 5.47 -18.58 -11.23
CA GLU A 98 6.85 -18.59 -10.76
C GLU A 98 7.11 -19.75 -9.79
N PHE A 99 6.19 -20.00 -8.86
CA PHE A 99 6.28 -21.12 -7.93
C PHE A 99 6.32 -22.47 -8.66
N ARG A 100 5.43 -22.71 -9.63
CA ARG A 100 5.43 -23.93 -10.45
C ARG A 100 6.74 -24.12 -11.21
N ARG A 101 7.30 -23.03 -11.76
CA ARG A 101 8.62 -23.05 -12.42
C ARG A 101 9.75 -23.42 -11.45
N LEU A 102 9.72 -22.90 -10.22
CA LEU A 102 10.76 -23.14 -9.23
C LEU A 102 10.67 -24.53 -8.57
N THR A 103 9.46 -25.05 -8.38
CA THR A 103 9.25 -26.36 -7.72
C THR A 103 9.14 -27.52 -8.70
N GLY A 104 9.27 -27.28 -10.01
CA GLY A 104 9.13 -28.29 -11.05
C GLY A 104 7.74 -28.94 -11.10
N ALA A 105 6.74 -28.30 -10.48
CA ALA A 105 5.38 -28.81 -10.39
C ALA A 105 4.54 -28.29 -11.58
N GLY A 106 4.77 -28.91 -12.74
CA GLY A 106 3.76 -29.07 -13.80
C GLY A 106 3.80 -28.10 -14.98
N GLU A 107 4.23 -28.63 -16.14
CA GLU A 107 3.30 -28.79 -17.27
C GLU A 107 2.09 -29.66 -16.85
#